data_AF-A0A2H0T8I4-F1
#
_entry.id   AF-A0A2H0T8I4-F1
#
_cell.length_a   1.000
_cell.length_b   1.000
_cell.length_c   1.000
_cell.angle_alpha   90.00
_cell.angle_beta   90.00
_cell.angle_gamma   90.00
#
_symmetry.space_group_name_H-M   'P 1'
#
loop_
_entity.id
_entity.type
_entity.pdbx_description
1 polymer ?
#
loop_
_entity_poly.entity_id
_entity_poly.type
_entity_poly.pdbx_seq_one_letter_code
_entity_poly.pdbx_strand_id
1 'polypeptide(L)'
;MVKFKLNKKGFTLIELLVVIAIIAILAGLVIIRINNASRDARDTKRMHDLDQIKQALEMYKLENDYYPQSGCGWDCNGYRNSYNSASWSALESDLLPYISNLPKDPINSSCPPWNNNCFSYAYGNVGRTTNSPTYDLTAQLEDTSHS
;
A
#
# COMPACT_ATOMS: atom_id res chain seq x y z
N MET A 1 -70.61 15.57 -8.99
CA MET A 1 -69.23 15.83 -8.52
C MET A 1 -68.84 14.73 -7.54
N VAL A 2 -68.01 13.77 -7.96
CA VAL A 2 -67.61 12.62 -7.13
C VAL A 2 -66.40 13.02 -6.28
N LYS A 3 -66.50 12.97 -4.95
CA LYS A 3 -65.39 13.23 -4.03
C LYS A 3 -64.65 11.92 -3.72
N PHE A 4 -63.42 11.78 -4.21
CA PHE A 4 -62.53 10.70 -3.79
C PHE A 4 -62.02 10.99 -2.37
N LYS A 5 -62.39 10.14 -1.40
CA LYS A 5 -61.78 10.15 -0.07
C LYS A 5 -60.36 9.60 -0.18
N LEU A 6 -59.36 10.46 -0.02
CA LEU A 6 -57.97 10.05 0.18
C LEU A 6 -57.88 9.38 1.56
N ASN A 7 -57.79 8.05 1.58
CA ASN A 7 -57.66 7.26 2.79
C ASN A 7 -56.22 7.47 3.33
N LYS A 8 -56.04 8.45 4.21
CA LYS A 8 -54.73 8.72 4.84
C LYS A 8 -54.42 7.59 5.82
N LYS A 9 -53.70 6.57 5.35
CA LYS A 9 -53.09 5.55 6.22
C LYS A 9 -51.92 6.21 6.96
N GLY A 10 -51.99 6.23 8.29
CA GLY A 10 -50.87 6.65 9.13
C GLY A 10 -49.83 5.54 9.26
N PHE A 11 -48.57 5.91 9.41
CA PHE A 11 -47.48 4.98 9.70
C PHE A 11 -47.61 4.49 11.15
N THR A 12 -47.44 3.19 11.38
CA THR A 12 -47.41 2.66 12.74
C THR A 12 -46.01 2.78 13.34
N LEU A 13 -45.92 2.92 14.68
CA LEU A 13 -44.63 2.94 15.38
C LEU A 13 -43.85 1.64 15.16
N ILE A 14 -44.55 0.50 15.04
CA ILE A 14 -43.91 -0.79 14.81
C ILE A 14 -43.32 -0.91 13.41
N GLU A 15 -43.97 -0.35 12.37
CA GLU A 15 -43.39 -0.29 11.02
C GLU A 15 -42.10 0.52 11.01
N LEU A 16 -42.06 1.66 11.71
CA LEU A 16 -40.83 2.45 11.80
C LEU A 16 -39.72 1.71 12.58
N LEU A 17 -40.08 1.01 13.65
CA LEU A 17 -39.14 0.25 14.47
C LEU A 17 -38.49 -0.90 13.70
N VAL A 18 -39.27 -1.64 12.91
CA VAL A 18 -38.74 -2.74 12.09
C VAL A 18 -37.80 -2.21 11.00
N VAL A 19 -38.11 -1.05 10.40
CA VAL A 19 -37.25 -0.45 9.37
C VAL A 19 -35.89 -0.06 9.92
N ILE A 20 -35.83 0.64 11.05
CA ILE A 20 -34.55 1.03 11.64
C ILE A 20 -33.75 -0.19 12.12
N ALA A 21 -34.42 -1.26 12.57
CA ALA A 21 -33.76 -2.51 12.95
C ALA A 21 -33.09 -3.18 11.75
N ILE A 22 -33.75 -3.23 10.59
CA ILE A 22 -33.18 -3.79 9.36
C ILE A 22 -32.00 -2.93 8.87
N ILE A 23 -32.14 -1.59 8.89
CA ILE A 23 -31.06 -0.68 8.49
C ILE A 23 -29.83 -0.85 9.38
N ALA A 24 -30.02 -1.00 10.70
CA ALA A 24 -28.91 -1.21 11.64
C ALA A 24 -28.14 -2.50 11.35
N ILE A 25 -28.83 -3.60 11.04
CA ILE A 25 -28.21 -4.88 10.68
C ILE A 25 -27.41 -4.75 9.38
N LEU A 26 -28.00 -4.15 8.34
CA LEU A 26 -27.34 -3.97 7.05
C LEU A 26 -26.11 -3.05 7.16
N ALA A 27 -26.23 -1.94 7.90
CA ALA A 27 -25.12 -1.02 8.12
C ALA A 27 -23.92 -1.69 8.80
N GLY A 28 -24.16 -2.55 9.80
CA GLY A 28 -23.10 -3.29 10.48
C GLY A 28 -22.30 -4.20 9.54
N LEU A 29 -22.97 -4.91 8.63
CA LEU A 29 -22.29 -5.77 7.64
C LEU A 29 -21.45 -4.98 6.63
N VAL A 30 -21.92 -3.80 6.23
CA VAL A 30 -21.23 -2.93 5.26
C VAL A 30 -19.90 -2.41 5.83
N ILE A 31 -19.86 -2.01 7.10
CA ILE A 31 -18.63 -1.49 7.74
C ILE A 31 -17.49 -2.51 7.71
N ILE A 32 -17.79 -3.77 8.07
CA ILE A 32 -16.77 -4.84 8.08
C ILE A 32 -16.22 -5.09 6.67
N ARG A 33 -17.10 -5.07 5.65
CA ARG A 33 -16.71 -5.25 4.25
C ARG A 33 -15.81 -4.11 3.75
N ILE A 34 -16.11 -2.87 4.10
CA ILE A 34 -15.30 -1.70 3.71
C ILE A 34 -13.89 -1.77 4.29
N ASN A 35 -13.76 -2.17 5.56
CA ASN A 35 -12.46 -2.29 6.20
C ASN A 35 -11.57 -3.33 5.49
N ASN A 36 -12.13 -4.49 5.14
CA ASN A 36 -11.40 -5.51 4.38
C ASN A 36 -11.03 -5.02 2.98
N ALA A 37 -11.99 -4.48 2.23
CA ALA A 37 -11.74 -3.96 0.89
C ALA A 37 -10.68 -2.85 0.88
N SER A 38 -10.63 -2.03 1.93
CA SER A 38 -9.62 -0.99 2.08
C SER A 38 -8.22 -1.56 2.34
N ARG A 39 -8.11 -2.69 3.07
CA ARG A 39 -6.83 -3.41 3.25
C ARG A 39 -6.34 -3.98 1.93
N ASP A 40 -7.21 -4.69 1.21
CA ASP A 40 -6.89 -5.31 -0.08
C ASP A 40 -6.47 -4.27 -1.13
N ALA A 41 -7.13 -3.11 -1.15
CA ALA A 41 -6.78 -2.01 -2.03
C ALA A 41 -5.38 -1.44 -1.73
N ARG A 42 -4.99 -1.39 -0.45
CA ARG A 42 -3.64 -0.95 -0.05
C ARG A 42 -2.59 -1.99 -0.41
N ASP A 43 -2.86 -3.27 -0.21
CA ASP A 43 -1.94 -4.34 -0.62
C ASP A 43 -1.75 -4.35 -2.15
N THR A 44 -2.83 -4.17 -2.91
CA THR A 44 -2.76 -3.99 -4.37
C THR A 44 -1.89 -2.80 -4.74
N LYS A 45 -2.05 -1.67 -4.04
CA LYS A 45 -1.21 -0.49 -4.24
C LYS A 45 0.26 -0.77 -3.92
N ARG A 46 0.56 -1.46 -2.81
CA ARG A 46 1.94 -1.82 -2.43
C ARG A 46 2.60 -2.68 -3.50
N MET A 47 1.91 -3.71 -4.00
CA MET A 47 2.42 -4.56 -5.07
C MET A 47 2.72 -3.76 -6.34
N HIS A 48 1.79 -2.90 -6.75
CA HIS A 48 1.99 -2.02 -7.89
C HIS A 48 3.17 -1.03 -7.68
N ASP A 49 3.28 -0.44 -6.50
CA ASP A 49 4.36 0.47 -6.13
C ASP A 49 5.72 -0.26 -6.18
N LEU A 50 5.80 -1.52 -5.72
CA LEU A 50 7.00 -2.36 -5.86
C LEU A 50 7.34 -2.66 -7.32
N ASP A 51 6.35 -2.96 -8.16
CA ASP A 51 6.57 -3.21 -9.59
C ASP A 51 7.09 -1.96 -10.31
N GLN A 52 6.62 -0.77 -9.94
CA GLN A 52 7.15 0.49 -10.47
C GLN A 52 8.61 0.70 -10.08
N ILE A 53 8.96 0.47 -8.81
CA ILE A 53 10.35 0.58 -8.34
C ILE A 53 11.22 -0.45 -9.06
N LYS A 54 10.76 -1.70 -9.18
CA LYS A 54 11.47 -2.75 -9.90
C LYS A 54 11.77 -2.36 -11.34
N GLN A 55 10.79 -1.83 -12.07
CA GLN A 55 11.01 -1.37 -13.45
C GLN A 55 12.07 -0.26 -13.52
N ALA A 56 12.03 0.70 -12.59
CA ALA A 56 13.04 1.75 -12.48
C ALA A 56 14.44 1.19 -12.21
N LEU A 57 14.55 0.20 -11.31
CA LEU A 57 15.82 -0.47 -11.01
C LEU A 57 16.38 -1.24 -12.20
N GLU A 58 15.53 -1.95 -12.96
CA GLU A 58 15.95 -2.65 -14.16
C GLU A 58 16.42 -1.66 -15.25
N MET A 59 15.71 -0.55 -15.45
CA MET A 59 16.15 0.49 -16.39
C MET A 59 17.50 1.10 -15.97
N TYR A 60 17.67 1.41 -14.68
CA TYR A 60 18.95 1.90 -14.15
C TYR A 60 20.10 0.94 -14.44
N LYS A 61 19.88 -0.36 -14.23
CA LYS A 61 20.89 -1.39 -14.49
C LYS A 61 21.24 -1.50 -15.97
N LEU A 62 20.27 -1.36 -16.87
CA LEU A 62 20.52 -1.39 -18.32
C LEU A 62 21.48 -0.28 -18.77
N GLU A 63 21.49 0.87 -18.09
CA GLU A 63 22.38 1.99 -18.42
C GLU A 63 23.71 1.98 -17.66
N ASN A 64 23.73 1.43 -16.43
CA ASN A 64 24.89 1.52 -15.54
C ASN A 64 25.60 0.18 -15.30
N ASP A 65 25.08 -0.95 -15.80
CA ASP A 65 25.54 -2.33 -15.55
C ASP A 65 25.43 -2.79 -14.08
N TYR A 66 24.92 -1.94 -13.18
CA TYR A 66 24.71 -2.25 -11.77
C TYR A 66 23.44 -1.60 -11.20
N TYR A 67 22.97 -2.09 -10.04
CA TYR A 67 21.85 -1.47 -9.32
C TYR A 67 22.33 -0.38 -8.33
N PRO A 68 21.51 0.64 -8.02
CA PRO A 68 21.89 1.70 -7.09
C PRO A 68 22.42 1.18 -5.75
N GLN A 69 23.55 1.69 -5.29
CA GLN A 69 24.17 1.16 -4.07
C GLN A 69 23.46 1.64 -2.81
N SER A 70 23.42 0.81 -1.78
CA SER A 70 23.10 1.33 -0.44
C SER A 70 24.18 2.31 0.04
N GLY A 71 23.83 3.21 0.96
CA GLY A 71 24.69 4.34 1.37
C GLY A 71 26.04 3.97 2.01
N CYS A 72 26.36 2.69 2.14
CA CYS A 72 27.65 2.19 2.67
C CYS A 72 28.53 1.49 1.61
N GLY A 73 28.19 1.53 0.32
CA GLY A 73 29.04 1.06 -0.79
C GLY A 73 28.91 -0.43 -1.12
N TRP A 74 29.90 -1.00 -1.83
CA TRP A 74 29.89 -2.39 -2.32
C TRP A 74 30.12 -3.45 -1.22
N ASP A 75 30.69 -3.03 -0.08
CA ASP A 75 31.18 -3.92 0.96
C ASP A 75 30.16 -4.20 2.07
N CYS A 76 28.95 -3.64 1.97
CA CYS A 76 27.90 -3.81 2.97
C CYS A 76 26.56 -4.22 2.34
N ASN A 77 25.76 -4.96 3.12
CA ASN A 77 24.33 -5.13 2.87
C ASN A 77 23.61 -3.97 3.57
N GLY A 78 23.50 -2.83 2.91
CA GLY A 78 22.71 -1.71 3.41
C GLY A 78 21.32 -1.71 2.79
N TYR A 79 20.34 -1.23 3.55
CA TYR A 79 18.98 -1.00 3.05
C TYR A 79 18.65 0.49 3.09
N ARG A 80 18.15 1.01 1.98
CA ARG A 80 17.43 2.28 1.89
C ARG A 80 15.95 1.99 2.09
N ASN A 81 15.25 2.80 2.87
CA ASN A 81 13.84 2.53 3.17
C ASN A 81 13.01 3.81 3.21
N SER A 82 11.71 3.66 2.95
CA SER A 82 10.76 4.77 2.87
C SER A 82 10.47 5.44 4.21
N TYR A 83 10.95 4.86 5.33
CA TYR A 83 10.89 5.44 6.67
C TYR A 83 11.96 6.50 6.90
N ASN A 84 13.22 6.19 6.56
CA ASN A 84 14.31 7.15 6.64
C ASN A 84 14.33 7.99 5.36
N SER A 85 13.79 9.20 5.46
CA SER A 85 13.63 10.13 4.34
C SER A 85 14.94 10.42 3.60
N ALA A 86 16.08 10.50 4.31
CA ALA A 86 17.38 10.74 3.69
C ALA A 86 17.89 9.54 2.89
N SER A 87 17.64 8.31 3.38
CA SER A 87 18.01 7.09 2.65
C SER A 87 17.12 6.89 1.41
N TRP A 88 15.83 7.20 1.52
CA TRP A 88 14.88 7.07 0.43
C TRP A 88 15.11 8.13 -0.64
N SER A 89 15.38 9.38 -0.25
CA SER A 89 15.68 10.47 -1.20
C SER A 89 16.99 10.25 -1.95
N ALA A 90 17.97 9.57 -1.34
CA ALA A 90 19.16 9.14 -2.07
C ALA A 90 18.80 8.17 -3.20
N LEU A 91 17.90 7.20 -2.95
CA LEU A 91 17.46 6.24 -3.99
C LEU A 91 16.66 6.94 -5.07
N GLU A 92 15.83 7.90 -4.66
CA GLU A 92 15.05 8.73 -5.57
C GLU A 92 15.96 9.55 -6.48
N SER A 93 17.07 10.10 -5.97
CA SER A 93 18.05 10.81 -6.78
C SER A 93 18.72 9.91 -7.82
N ASP A 94 19.01 8.65 -7.47
CA ASP A 94 19.62 7.69 -8.41
C ASP A 94 18.62 7.26 -9.50
N LEU A 95 17.33 7.16 -9.15
CA LEU A 95 16.28 6.67 -10.04
C LEU A 95 15.47 7.77 -10.74
N LEU A 96 15.76 9.05 -10.50
CA LEU A 96 15.02 10.20 -11.03
C LEU A 96 14.78 10.17 -12.56
N PRO A 97 15.72 9.67 -13.40
CA PRO A 97 15.47 9.56 -14.84
C PRO A 97 14.39 8.53 -15.22
N TYR A 98 14.15 7.55 -14.36
CA TYR A 98 13.30 6.38 -14.62
C TYR A 98 11.98 6.40 -13.85
N ILE A 99 11.93 7.12 -12.73
CA ILE A 99 10.73 7.30 -11.92
C ILE A 99 10.71 8.70 -11.30
N SER A 100 9.59 9.43 -11.44
CA SER A 100 9.51 10.84 -11.04
C SER A 100 9.52 11.05 -9.52
N ASN A 101 8.93 10.14 -8.76
CA ASN A 101 9.00 10.12 -7.30
C ASN A 101 8.92 8.68 -6.81
N LEU A 102 9.67 8.34 -5.77
CA LEU A 102 9.55 7.02 -5.17
C LEU A 102 8.28 6.92 -4.32
N PRO A 103 7.44 5.89 -4.53
CA PRO A 103 6.24 5.73 -3.75
C PRO A 103 6.58 5.48 -2.27
N LYS A 104 5.64 5.84 -1.41
CA LYS A 104 5.67 5.57 0.03
C LYS A 104 4.33 4.97 0.43
N ASP A 105 4.37 4.08 1.42
CA ASP A 105 3.16 3.45 1.92
C ASP A 105 2.12 4.48 2.42
N PRO A 106 0.82 4.30 2.13
CA PRO A 106 -0.22 5.24 2.53
C PRO A 106 -0.48 5.35 4.05
N ILE A 107 -0.09 4.38 4.87
CA ILE A 107 -0.48 4.29 6.28
C ILE A 107 0.71 4.40 7.23
N ASN A 108 1.75 3.59 7.02
CA ASN A 108 2.81 3.42 8.01
C ASN A 108 4.21 3.58 7.41
N SER A 109 4.49 4.80 6.94
CA SER A 109 5.83 5.23 6.54
C SER A 109 6.68 5.70 7.73
N SER A 110 6.17 5.67 8.97
CA SER A 110 6.83 6.23 10.16
C SER A 110 7.56 5.22 11.02
N CYS A 111 7.69 3.97 10.57
CA CYS A 111 8.48 2.97 11.27
C CYS A 111 9.40 2.16 10.34
N PRO A 112 10.52 1.63 10.88
CA PRO A 112 11.45 0.82 10.11
C PRO A 112 10.79 -0.41 9.48
N PRO A 113 11.26 -0.85 8.32
CA PRO A 113 10.84 -2.11 7.72
C PRO A 113 11.17 -3.30 8.64
N TRP A 114 10.51 -4.44 8.42
CA TRP A 114 10.62 -5.69 9.21
C TRP A 114 10.07 -5.64 10.64
N ASN A 115 9.53 -4.51 11.08
CA ASN A 115 8.78 -4.42 12.33
C ASN A 115 7.32 -4.81 12.11
N ASN A 116 6.68 -5.35 13.16
CA ASN A 116 5.26 -5.69 13.09
C ASN A 116 4.40 -4.47 12.76
N ASN A 117 3.45 -4.65 11.83
CA ASN A 117 2.56 -3.60 11.32
C ASN A 117 3.29 -2.42 10.66
N CYS A 118 4.52 -2.62 10.18
CA CYS A 118 5.27 -1.60 9.45
C CYS A 118 5.31 -1.91 7.96
N PHE A 119 4.70 -1.03 7.18
CA PHE A 119 4.49 -1.23 5.75
C PHE A 119 5.44 -0.41 4.88
N SER A 120 6.52 0.11 5.48
CA SER A 120 7.55 0.86 4.75
C SER A 120 8.26 -0.03 3.73
N TYR A 121 8.61 0.57 2.59
CA TYR A 121 9.33 -0.12 1.52
C TYR A 121 10.82 -0.12 1.83
N ALA A 122 11.49 -1.22 1.54
CA ALA A 122 12.93 -1.36 1.71
C ALA A 122 13.57 -1.88 0.43
N TYR A 123 14.68 -1.26 0.05
CA TYR A 123 15.53 -1.64 -1.06
C TYR A 123 16.96 -1.82 -0.52
N GLY A 124 17.59 -2.95 -0.81
CA GLY A 124 18.98 -3.19 -0.44
C GLY A 124 19.70 -3.96 -1.54
N ASN A 125 20.98 -3.67 -1.73
CA ASN A 125 21.83 -4.54 -2.55
C ASN A 125 22.17 -5.80 -1.74
N VAL A 126 21.93 -6.96 -2.33
CA VAL A 126 22.34 -8.25 -1.78
C VAL A 126 23.41 -8.82 -2.70
N GLY A 127 24.52 -9.33 -2.15
CA GLY A 127 25.63 -9.85 -2.96
C GLY A 127 26.83 -8.90 -3.03
N ARG A 128 27.97 -9.38 -2.53
CA ARG A 128 29.22 -8.62 -2.34
C ARG A 128 30.12 -8.61 -3.57
N THR A 129 29.58 -8.78 -4.78
CA THR A 129 30.41 -9.00 -5.98
C THR A 129 29.92 -8.19 -7.17
N THR A 130 30.87 -7.51 -7.83
CA THR A 130 30.68 -6.75 -9.07
C THR A 130 30.13 -7.57 -10.24
N ASN A 131 30.19 -8.90 -10.16
CA ASN A 131 29.92 -9.77 -11.29
C ASN A 131 28.48 -10.32 -11.33
N SER A 132 27.73 -10.16 -10.24
CA SER A 132 26.31 -10.56 -10.11
C SER A 132 25.60 -9.61 -9.14
N PRO A 133 25.33 -8.35 -9.53
CA PRO A 133 24.62 -7.43 -8.66
C PRO A 133 23.20 -7.95 -8.47
N THR A 134 22.85 -8.35 -7.24
CA THR A 134 21.48 -8.69 -6.86
C THR A 134 20.93 -7.63 -5.92
N TYR A 135 19.61 -7.47 -5.90
CA TYR A 135 18.93 -6.56 -4.99
C TYR A 135 17.79 -7.29 -4.30
N ASP A 136 17.43 -6.78 -3.14
CA ASP A 136 16.28 -7.16 -2.37
C ASP A 136 15.35 -5.95 -2.31
N LEU A 137 14.08 -6.17 -2.64
CA LEU A 137 13.02 -5.16 -2.61
C LEU A 137 11.85 -5.75 -1.86
N THR A 138 11.54 -5.19 -0.70
CA THR A 138 10.58 -5.77 0.23
C THR A 138 9.56 -4.75 0.70
N ALA A 139 8.33 -5.22 0.87
CA ALA A 139 7.26 -4.53 1.57
C ALA A 139 6.45 -5.57 2.36
N GLN A 140 5.95 -5.19 3.52
CA GLN A 140 5.01 -6.01 4.26
C GLN A 140 3.60 -5.78 3.70
N LEU A 141 2.81 -6.85 3.56
CA LEU A 141 1.39 -6.77 3.23
C LEU A 141 0.55 -6.84 4.51
N GLU A 142 -0.63 -6.23 4.46
CA GLU A 142 -1.59 -6.28 5.57
C GLU A 142 -2.28 -7.63 5.64
N ASP A 143 -2.57 -8.25 4.50
CA ASP A 143 -3.08 -9.61 4.42
C ASP A 143 -1.94 -10.63 4.25
N THR A 144 -1.77 -11.51 5.24
CA THR A 144 -0.80 -12.60 5.21
C THR A 144 -1.34 -13.88 4.58
N SER A 145 -2.54 -13.86 3.99
CA SER A 145 -3.13 -15.06 3.37
C SER A 145 -2.53 -15.42 2.00
N HIS A 146 -1.73 -14.53 1.41
CA HIS A 146 -1.12 -14.66 0.09
C HIS A 146 0.43 -14.75 0.11
N SER A 147 1.05 -14.91 1.27
CA SER A 147 2.51 -15.08 1.43
C SER A 147 2.98 -16.52 1.30
#